data_AF-A0A6N3T3J6-F1
#
_entry.id   AF-A0A6N3T3J6-F1
#
_cell.length_a   1.000
_cell.length_b   1.000
_cell.length_c   1.000
_cell.angle_alpha   90.00
_cell.angle_beta   90.00
_cell.angle_gamma   90.00
#
_symmetry.space_group_name_H-M   'P 1'
#
loop_
_entity.id
_entity.type
_entity.pdbx_description
1 polymer ?
#
loop_
_entity_poly.entity_id
_entity_poly.type
_entity_poly.pdbx_seq_one_letter_code
_entity_poly.pdbx_strand_id
1 'polypeptide(L)'
;MKVRYIVIMFAILTMPVQAETVYRIPAHGVGCTTPGASIAANNAFRHGQQRPDLQNTFDCRTVDTVGKWTVIAEGDDTLLLRKTPPTPGLPPLYFPKNSVVATDENASVPSTDKQAGTEETEAEHKTMTASRNLVLADVRQKNQVADQVKPVDMAHFAKNIENTLNADVVSFFHKLSHILENTGIIKLLGWLLGLGLLLKLVTAYRRRRAFRRTVQLGKKLIDKLADRLQIRRKQLVYQNAYGTTIYDKWNREKSEFMQREMYSHLVEHRCEHYFEQASPEILTYLDLIAFQEPRKLPEKISSPDHYAPGMDPFDYERYCAKLLRKEGWEALVTSECGDQGADVIASKNGLRVVLQCKLYSKAVGNDAVQQVAAARHHYSARLAAVVSNAPYTIPAQQLARTNKVFLLHHDELPDFVRRLEKSARSYLRG
;
A
#
# COMPACT_ATOMS: atom_id res chain seq x y z
N MET A 1 34.22 -21.95 1.72
CA MET A 1 34.32 -20.61 1.08
C MET A 1 33.86 -19.57 2.09
N LYS A 2 34.57 -18.44 2.24
CA LYS A 2 34.16 -17.33 3.12
C LYS A 2 33.35 -16.31 2.31
N VAL A 3 32.13 -15.98 2.72
CA VAL A 3 31.35 -14.87 2.16
C VAL A 3 31.44 -13.70 3.15
N ARG A 4 31.92 -12.54 2.68
CA ARG A 4 31.96 -11.29 3.45
C ARG A 4 30.65 -10.53 3.19
N TYR A 5 29.96 -10.15 4.26
CA TYR A 5 28.88 -9.15 4.16
C TYR A 5 29.48 -7.75 4.28
N ILE A 6 29.10 -6.87 3.35
CA ILE A 6 29.40 -5.44 3.41
C ILE A 6 28.16 -4.74 3.95
N VAL A 7 28.30 -4.06 5.09
CA VAL A 7 27.25 -3.18 5.63
C VAL A 7 27.56 -1.76 5.18
N ILE A 8 26.63 -1.15 4.44
CA ILE A 8 26.74 0.24 4.00
C ILE A 8 26.01 1.12 5.01
N MET A 9 26.76 1.96 5.73
CA MET A 9 26.20 3.02 6.58
C MET A 9 25.72 4.19 5.72
N PHE A 10 24.46 4.56 5.86
CA PHE A 10 23.90 5.77 5.25
C PHE A 10 24.20 7.00 6.14
N ALA A 11 25.02 7.92 5.66
CA ALA A 11 25.22 9.21 6.32
C ALA A 11 24.02 10.14 6.02
N ILE A 12 23.38 10.65 7.08
CA ILE A 12 22.27 11.60 6.96
C ILE A 12 22.86 13.01 6.80
N LEU A 13 22.84 13.52 5.57
CA LEU A 13 23.15 14.92 5.26
C LEU A 13 21.92 15.80 5.54
N THR A 14 21.97 16.58 6.62
CA THR A 14 20.99 17.63 6.89
C THR A 14 21.24 18.83 5.96
N MET A 15 20.39 19.00 4.96
CA MET A 15 20.39 20.20 4.11
C MET A 15 19.84 21.42 4.89
N PRO A 16 20.41 22.63 4.73
CA PRO A 16 19.90 23.83 5.39
C PRO A 16 18.55 24.26 4.79
N VAL A 17 17.63 24.70 5.65
CA VAL A 17 16.35 25.30 5.25
C VAL A 17 16.63 26.70 4.70
N GLN A 18 16.41 26.89 3.39
CA GLN A 18 16.47 28.21 2.77
C GLN A 18 15.24 29.04 3.19
N ALA A 19 15.47 30.26 3.67
CA ALA A 19 14.40 31.18 4.05
C ALA A 19 13.60 31.65 2.83
N GLU A 20 12.28 31.82 2.98
CA GLU A 20 11.39 32.28 1.91
C GLU A 20 11.49 33.82 1.79
N THR A 21 11.99 34.33 0.67
CA THR A 21 12.10 35.79 0.44
C THR A 21 10.72 36.41 0.31
N VAL A 22 10.34 37.25 1.28
CA VAL A 22 9.07 38.00 1.27
C VAL A 22 9.29 39.33 0.56
N TYR A 23 8.31 39.74 -0.25
CA TYR A 23 8.31 41.03 -0.93
C TYR A 23 7.26 41.95 -0.33
N ARG A 24 7.63 43.23 -0.20
CA ARG A 24 6.74 44.33 0.15
C ARG A 24 6.38 45.11 -1.12
N ILE A 25 5.08 45.26 -1.36
CA ILE A 25 4.55 46.06 -2.47
C ILE A 25 4.32 47.50 -1.97
N PRO A 26 4.66 48.54 -2.75
CA PRO A 26 4.37 49.93 -2.41
C PRO A 26 2.88 50.21 -2.23
N ALA A 27 2.56 51.31 -1.53
CA ALA A 27 1.19 51.80 -1.44
C ALA A 27 0.61 52.05 -2.84
N HIS A 28 -0.48 51.35 -3.14
CA HIS A 28 -1.16 51.36 -4.44
C HIS A 28 -0.37 50.79 -5.63
N GLY A 29 0.49 49.78 -5.41
CA GLY A 29 1.07 49.01 -6.49
C GLY A 29 0.01 48.44 -7.44
N VAL A 30 0.31 48.44 -8.74
CA VAL A 30 -0.53 47.84 -9.79
C VAL A 30 0.11 46.53 -10.21
N GLY A 31 -0.61 45.43 -10.06
CA GLY A 31 -0.21 44.11 -10.53
C GLY A 31 -1.19 43.60 -11.58
N CYS A 32 -0.72 42.89 -12.60
CA CYS A 32 -1.56 42.45 -13.72
C CYS A 32 -1.40 40.96 -14.00
N THR A 33 -2.37 40.34 -14.67
CA THR A 33 -2.38 38.89 -14.93
C THR A 33 -1.38 38.43 -16.01
N THR A 34 -0.72 39.37 -16.71
CA THR A 34 0.38 39.06 -17.65
C THR A 34 1.60 39.98 -17.46
N PRO A 35 2.83 39.55 -17.83
CA PRO A 35 4.05 40.37 -17.71
C PRO A 35 3.99 41.66 -18.54
N GLY A 36 3.54 41.57 -19.79
CA GLY A 36 3.45 42.72 -20.70
C GLY A 36 2.47 43.78 -20.22
N ALA A 37 1.29 43.35 -19.72
CA ALA A 37 0.33 44.24 -19.06
C ALA A 37 0.94 44.94 -17.84
N SER A 38 1.69 44.22 -17.02
CA SER A 38 2.34 44.76 -15.81
C SER A 38 3.37 45.84 -16.13
N ILE A 39 4.22 45.62 -17.14
CA ILE A 39 5.19 46.62 -17.62
C ILE A 39 4.47 47.84 -18.22
N ALA A 40 3.47 47.61 -19.09
CA ALA A 40 2.72 48.68 -19.74
C ALA A 40 1.97 49.56 -18.73
N ALA A 41 1.26 48.95 -17.77
CA ALA A 41 0.51 49.66 -16.74
C ALA A 41 1.43 50.44 -15.78
N ASN A 42 2.58 49.88 -15.39
CA ASN A 42 3.55 50.58 -14.56
C ASN A 42 4.15 51.80 -15.29
N ASN A 43 4.48 51.66 -16.58
CA ASN A 43 4.98 52.77 -17.39
C ASN A 43 3.90 53.85 -17.57
N ALA A 44 2.66 53.48 -17.91
CA ALA A 44 1.55 54.42 -18.04
C ALA A 44 1.24 55.16 -16.73
N PHE A 45 1.34 54.48 -15.58
CA PHE A 45 1.20 55.11 -14.26
C PHE A 45 2.34 56.11 -13.98
N ARG A 46 3.59 55.80 -14.34
CA ARG A 46 4.73 56.75 -14.24
C ARG A 46 4.58 57.97 -15.16
N HIS A 47 3.81 57.86 -16.24
CA HIS A 47 3.45 58.96 -17.15
C HIS A 47 2.12 59.65 -16.81
N GLY A 48 1.52 59.37 -15.65
CA GLY A 48 0.38 60.13 -15.11
C GLY A 48 -1.01 59.70 -15.58
N GLN A 49 -1.17 58.54 -16.25
CA GLN A 49 -2.51 58.01 -16.54
C GLN A 49 -3.26 57.59 -15.26
N GLN A 50 -4.58 57.74 -15.27
CA GLN A 50 -5.41 57.37 -14.14
C GLN A 50 -5.63 55.86 -14.04
N ARG A 51 -5.74 55.38 -12.80
CA ARG A 51 -5.83 53.94 -12.49
C ARG A 51 -7.06 53.21 -13.07
N PRO A 52 -8.27 53.81 -13.18
CA PRO A 52 -9.43 53.10 -13.74
C PRO A 52 -9.21 52.63 -15.19
N ASP A 53 -8.54 53.45 -16.01
CA ASP A 53 -8.29 53.16 -17.42
C ASP A 53 -7.35 51.94 -17.59
N LEU A 54 -6.42 51.77 -16.66
CA LEU A 54 -5.46 50.65 -16.64
C LEU A 54 -6.12 49.32 -16.25
N GLN A 55 -7.11 49.34 -15.36
CA GLN A 55 -7.82 48.12 -14.92
C GLN A 55 -8.64 47.51 -16.07
N ASN A 56 -9.38 48.34 -16.80
CA ASN A 56 -10.24 47.90 -17.90
C ASN A 56 -9.46 47.46 -19.16
N THR A 57 -8.28 48.03 -19.39
CA THR A 57 -7.51 47.77 -20.62
C THR A 57 -6.58 46.55 -20.51
N PHE A 58 -6.10 46.21 -19.31
CA PHE A 58 -4.97 45.29 -19.14
C PHE A 58 -5.17 44.17 -18.09
N ASP A 59 -6.39 43.98 -17.57
CA ASP A 59 -6.70 43.03 -16.47
C ASP A 59 -5.74 43.22 -15.28
N CYS A 60 -5.54 44.50 -14.94
CA CYS A 60 -4.69 44.95 -13.85
C CYS A 60 -5.52 45.23 -12.60
N ARG A 61 -4.91 45.04 -11.43
CA ARG A 61 -5.54 45.27 -10.12
C ARG A 61 -4.63 46.13 -9.26
N THR A 62 -5.22 47.12 -8.59
CA THR A 62 -4.56 47.84 -7.49
C THR A 62 -4.55 46.95 -6.26
N VAL A 63 -3.37 46.68 -5.72
CA VAL A 63 -3.20 45.86 -4.51
C VAL A 63 -2.88 46.72 -3.29
N ASP A 64 -3.22 46.18 -2.12
CA ASP A 64 -2.92 46.75 -0.82
C ASP A 64 -1.52 46.36 -0.33
N THR A 65 -0.98 47.17 0.58
CA THR A 65 0.31 46.93 1.27
C THR A 65 0.23 45.87 2.36
N VAL A 66 -0.97 45.35 2.65
CA VAL A 66 -1.26 44.50 3.81
C VAL A 66 -1.15 43.03 3.43
N GLY A 67 -0.26 42.29 4.08
CA GLY A 67 -0.03 40.85 3.87
C GLY A 67 1.34 40.55 3.25
N LYS A 68 1.80 39.31 3.42
CA LYS A 68 3.08 38.86 2.81
C LYS A 68 2.86 38.58 1.34
N TRP A 69 3.79 38.97 0.47
CA TRP A 69 3.77 38.58 -0.94
C TRP A 69 4.99 37.70 -1.23
N THR A 70 4.77 36.49 -1.77
CA THR A 70 5.86 35.55 -2.07
C THR A 70 5.94 35.21 -3.55
N VAL A 71 7.15 34.90 -4.03
CA VAL A 71 7.45 34.72 -5.45
C VAL A 71 6.95 33.36 -5.94
N ILE A 72 6.11 33.38 -6.97
CA ILE A 72 5.69 32.20 -7.73
C ILE A 72 6.58 31.99 -8.95
N ALA A 73 6.96 33.06 -9.66
CA ALA A 73 7.88 32.97 -10.78
C ALA A 73 8.66 34.27 -10.94
N GLU A 74 9.86 34.15 -11.49
CA GLU A 74 10.71 35.28 -11.87
C GLU A 74 10.92 35.21 -13.39
N GLY A 75 10.62 36.30 -14.08
CA GLY A 75 11.07 36.57 -15.45
C GLY A 75 12.18 37.61 -15.42
N ASP A 76 12.64 38.08 -16.58
CA ASP A 76 13.79 38.99 -16.67
C ASP A 76 13.52 40.32 -15.93
N ASP A 77 12.43 41.01 -16.27
CA ASP A 77 12.04 42.31 -15.69
C ASP A 77 10.85 42.25 -14.70
N THR A 78 10.22 41.09 -14.52
CA THR A 78 8.99 40.95 -13.71
C THR A 78 9.04 39.79 -12.71
N LEU A 79 8.31 39.94 -11.60
CA LEU A 79 8.06 38.92 -10.60
C LEU A 79 6.56 38.63 -10.54
N LEU A 80 6.20 37.35 -10.66
CA LEU A 80 4.85 36.86 -10.38
C LEU A 80 4.74 36.63 -8.87
N LEU A 81 4.01 37.50 -8.18
CA LEU A 81 3.82 37.43 -6.73
C LEU A 81 2.42 36.92 -6.38
N ARG A 82 2.29 36.24 -5.24
CA ARG A 82 1.00 35.87 -4.63
C ARG A 82 0.95 36.34 -3.18
N LYS A 83 -0.20 36.88 -2.79
CA LYS A 83 -0.54 37.23 -1.41
C LYS A 83 -0.65 35.98 -0.54
N THR A 84 -0.03 36.00 0.63
CA THR A 84 0.03 34.91 1.60
C THR A 84 -0.48 35.43 2.95
N PRO A 85 -1.58 34.88 3.49
CA PRO A 85 -2.42 33.82 2.92
C PRO A 85 -3.16 34.26 1.64
N PRO A 86 -3.51 33.32 0.75
CA PRO A 86 -4.22 33.64 -0.50
C PRO A 86 -5.60 34.20 -0.24
N THR A 87 -5.96 35.27 -0.96
CA THR A 87 -7.28 35.90 -0.88
C THR A 87 -8.19 35.33 -1.98
N PRO A 88 -9.40 34.84 -1.67
CA PRO A 88 -10.33 34.34 -2.68
C PRO A 88 -10.58 35.36 -3.81
N GLY A 89 -10.53 34.89 -5.06
CA GLY A 89 -10.73 35.73 -6.25
C GLY A 89 -9.55 36.64 -6.63
N LEU A 90 -8.45 36.67 -5.87
CA LEU A 90 -7.22 37.38 -6.22
C LEU A 90 -6.19 36.40 -6.82
N PRO A 91 -5.98 36.39 -8.15
CA PRO A 91 -4.96 35.55 -8.76
C PRO A 91 -3.54 36.05 -8.39
N PRO A 92 -2.50 35.24 -8.63
CA PRO A 92 -1.13 35.74 -8.73
C PRO A 92 -1.03 36.89 -9.74
N LEU A 93 -0.24 37.92 -9.43
CA LEU A 93 -0.08 39.10 -10.26
C LEU A 93 1.40 39.36 -10.56
N TYR A 94 1.69 39.75 -11.80
CA TYR A 94 3.00 40.21 -12.20
C TYR A 94 3.21 41.65 -11.73
N PHE A 95 4.40 41.92 -11.19
CA PHE A 95 4.92 43.24 -10.83
C PHE A 95 6.30 43.42 -11.47
N PRO A 96 6.68 44.63 -11.95
CA PRO A 96 8.06 44.89 -12.35
C PRO A 96 9.02 44.76 -11.16
N LYS A 97 10.22 44.20 -11.38
CA LYS A 97 11.23 44.04 -10.31
C LYS A 97 11.57 45.33 -9.60
N ASN A 98 11.60 46.44 -10.35
CA ASN A 98 11.87 47.78 -9.83
C ASN A 98 10.71 48.42 -9.05
N SER A 99 9.55 47.76 -8.95
CA SER A 99 8.37 48.27 -8.22
C SER A 99 8.08 47.51 -6.93
N VAL A 100 8.94 46.59 -6.49
CA VAL A 100 8.76 45.78 -5.27
C VAL A 100 10.08 45.65 -4.51
N VAL A 101 10.01 45.49 -3.18
CA VAL A 101 11.22 45.45 -2.32
C VAL A 101 11.26 44.12 -1.57
N ALA A 102 12.37 43.40 -1.66
CA ALA A 102 12.60 42.17 -0.89
C ALA A 102 12.93 42.49 0.59
N THR A 103 12.47 41.64 1.50
CA THR A 103 12.73 41.73 2.95
C THR A 103 13.07 40.34 3.50
N ASP A 104 14.20 40.24 4.20
CA ASP A 104 14.61 39.02 4.90
C ASP A 104 13.95 38.94 6.29
N GLU A 105 13.51 37.76 6.70
CA GLU A 105 12.72 37.60 7.95
C GLU A 105 13.53 37.63 9.25
N ASN A 106 14.87 37.80 9.21
CA ASN A 106 15.73 37.73 10.39
C ASN A 106 16.68 38.95 10.52
N ALA A 107 16.39 39.83 11.48
CA ALA A 107 17.34 40.82 11.98
C ALA A 107 17.24 40.93 13.52
N SER A 108 18.37 40.71 14.22
CA SER A 108 18.58 40.73 15.69
C SER A 108 17.93 39.55 16.46
N VAL A 109 18.53 38.90 17.49
CA VAL A 109 19.73 39.13 18.36
C VAL A 109 20.44 37.78 18.67
N PRO A 110 21.77 37.70 18.91
CA PRO A 110 22.49 36.44 19.16
C PRO A 110 22.99 36.18 20.62
N SER A 111 22.93 34.92 21.06
CA SER A 111 23.64 34.28 22.20
C SER A 111 23.21 32.78 22.31
N THR A 112 23.86 31.81 22.99
CA THR A 112 25.24 31.51 23.46
C THR A 112 25.28 29.98 23.75
N ASP A 113 26.14 29.17 23.13
CA ASP A 113 27.50 28.75 23.60
C ASP A 113 27.52 27.36 24.34
N LYS A 114 28.66 26.65 24.27
CA LYS A 114 29.08 25.42 25.01
C LYS A 114 28.47 24.04 24.67
N GLN A 115 29.12 22.90 24.96
CA GLN A 115 30.54 22.42 24.84
C GLN A 115 30.65 20.93 25.29
N ALA A 116 31.74 20.23 24.92
CA ALA A 116 32.15 18.86 25.38
C ALA A 116 31.21 17.68 24.98
N GLY A 117 31.63 16.42 24.80
CA GLY A 117 32.78 15.62 25.30
C GLY A 117 32.25 14.50 26.22
N THR A 118 32.75 13.26 26.30
CA THR A 118 33.92 12.58 25.70
C THR A 118 33.75 11.03 25.85
N GLU A 119 34.49 10.23 25.05
CA GLU A 119 35.14 8.91 25.32
C GLU A 119 34.52 7.75 26.18
N GLU A 120 34.62 6.52 25.62
CA GLU A 120 35.09 5.21 26.22
C GLU A 120 34.35 4.51 27.41
N THR A 121 34.56 3.22 27.80
CA THR A 121 35.25 1.98 27.30
C THR A 121 34.50 0.72 27.83
N GLU A 122 34.28 -0.38 27.09
CA GLU A 122 35.02 -1.69 27.03
C GLU A 122 34.66 -2.79 28.09
N ALA A 123 35.04 -4.05 27.80
CA ALA A 123 34.97 -5.32 28.58
C ALA A 123 33.59 -6.02 28.69
N GLU A 124 33.34 -7.18 28.04
CA GLU A 124 33.87 -8.56 28.22
C GLU A 124 33.29 -9.37 29.41
N HIS A 125 32.53 -10.43 29.11
CA HIS A 125 32.69 -11.71 29.80
C HIS A 125 32.30 -12.95 28.98
N LYS A 126 33.05 -14.04 29.22
CA LYS A 126 32.92 -15.39 28.64
C LYS A 126 31.97 -16.25 29.54
N THR A 127 31.63 -17.54 29.35
CA THR A 127 32.18 -18.68 28.57
C THR A 127 31.17 -19.87 28.59
N MET A 128 31.43 -20.95 27.83
CA MET A 128 31.17 -22.39 28.20
C MET A 128 29.71 -22.96 28.20
N THR A 129 29.40 -24.24 27.88
CA THR A 129 30.18 -25.36 27.27
C THR A 129 29.27 -26.39 26.53
N ALA A 130 29.80 -26.95 25.43
CA ALA A 130 29.76 -28.34 24.91
C ALA A 130 28.59 -29.37 25.07
N SER A 131 28.61 -30.31 24.09
CA SER A 131 28.06 -31.69 24.07
C SER A 131 26.57 -31.85 23.68
N ARG A 132 26.15 -32.86 22.90
CA ARG A 132 26.88 -33.98 22.25
C ARG A 132 26.12 -34.52 21.02
N ASN A 133 26.88 -34.93 20.01
CA ASN A 133 26.65 -36.04 19.06
C ASN A 133 25.26 -36.38 18.47
N LEU A 134 25.23 -36.37 17.13
CA LEU A 134 24.85 -37.48 16.20
C LEU A 134 23.60 -38.33 16.51
N VAL A 135 22.71 -38.43 15.50
CA VAL A 135 22.40 -39.72 14.83
C VAL A 135 21.77 -39.48 13.44
N LEU A 136 22.10 -40.40 12.54
CA LEU A 136 21.76 -40.57 11.13
C LEU A 136 20.50 -39.88 10.57
N ALA A 137 20.70 -39.19 9.45
CA ALA A 137 19.76 -39.20 8.34
C ALA A 137 20.37 -40.01 7.19
N ASP A 138 19.73 -41.10 6.78
CA ASP A 138 19.64 -41.44 5.37
C ASP A 138 18.34 -42.21 5.11
N VAL A 139 17.49 -41.65 4.25
CA VAL A 139 16.25 -42.26 3.80
C VAL A 139 16.30 -42.20 2.28
N ARG A 140 16.07 -43.37 1.66
CA ARG A 140 15.66 -43.59 0.25
C ARG A 140 16.78 -44.10 -0.68
N GLN A 141 16.81 -45.42 -0.89
CA GLN A 141 16.66 -45.93 -2.25
C GLN A 141 16.07 -47.35 -2.36
N LYS A 142 15.18 -47.48 -3.36
CA LYS A 142 14.85 -48.66 -4.18
C LYS A 142 14.12 -49.86 -3.57
N ASN A 143 12.85 -49.96 -3.98
CA ASN A 143 12.18 -51.23 -4.28
C ASN A 143 13.01 -52.09 -5.26
N GLN A 144 13.03 -53.40 -5.02
CA GLN A 144 12.90 -54.52 -5.99
C GLN A 144 13.74 -55.71 -5.51
N VAL A 145 13.08 -56.79 -5.06
CA VAL A 145 13.17 -58.16 -5.59
C VAL A 145 11.88 -58.87 -5.16
N ALA A 146 11.32 -59.71 -6.02
CA ALA A 146 10.16 -60.54 -5.71
C ALA A 146 10.54 -62.02 -5.66
N ASP A 147 9.72 -62.77 -4.92
CA ASP A 147 9.34 -64.17 -5.16
C ASP A 147 10.22 -65.33 -4.60
N GLN A 148 9.56 -66.49 -4.49
CA GLN A 148 10.01 -67.84 -4.06
C GLN A 148 10.13 -68.12 -2.54
N VAL A 149 9.12 -68.82 -1.96
CA VAL A 149 9.23 -70.09 -1.17
C VAL A 149 7.83 -70.73 -1.06
N LYS A 150 7.75 -72.08 -1.08
CA LYS A 150 6.52 -72.92 -1.10
C LYS A 150 5.87 -73.11 0.30
N PRO A 151 4.57 -73.45 0.39
CA PRO A 151 3.90 -73.73 1.67
C PRO A 151 4.31 -75.09 2.28
N VAL A 152 4.26 -75.18 3.61
CA VAL A 152 4.45 -76.41 4.41
C VAL A 152 3.11 -76.83 5.02
N ASP A 153 2.85 -78.14 5.03
CA ASP A 153 1.60 -78.74 5.50
C ASP A 153 1.48 -78.75 7.03
N MET A 154 0.39 -78.19 7.55
CA MET A 154 0.11 -78.04 8.98
C MET A 154 -0.60 -79.26 9.61
N ALA A 155 -1.06 -80.24 8.83
CA ALA A 155 -1.84 -81.37 9.33
C ALA A 155 -1.05 -82.29 10.28
N HIS A 156 0.28 -82.40 10.10
CA HIS A 156 1.10 -83.34 10.87
C HIS A 156 1.53 -82.82 12.26
N PHE A 157 1.41 -81.51 12.53
CA PHE A 157 1.82 -80.94 13.83
C PHE A 157 0.72 -81.03 14.89
N ALA A 158 -0.56 -80.98 14.49
CA ALA A 158 -1.69 -80.95 15.43
C ALA A 158 -1.85 -82.25 16.24
N LYS A 159 -1.50 -83.41 15.66
CA LYS A 159 -1.83 -84.74 16.23
C LYS A 159 -0.93 -85.19 17.40
N ASN A 160 0.17 -84.48 17.68
CA ASN A 160 1.10 -84.81 18.76
C ASN A 160 0.89 -84.02 20.07
N ILE A 161 -0.08 -83.09 20.10
CA ILE A 161 -0.33 -82.24 21.28
C ILE A 161 -1.41 -82.82 22.22
N GLU A 162 -2.24 -83.75 21.72
CA GLU A 162 -3.49 -84.13 22.38
C GLU A 162 -3.37 -85.20 23.49
N ASN A 163 -2.23 -85.89 23.61
CA ASN A 163 -2.08 -87.09 24.47
C ASN A 163 -1.15 -86.95 25.70
N THR A 164 -0.77 -85.74 26.11
CA THR A 164 0.13 -85.51 27.28
C THR A 164 -0.41 -84.56 28.36
N LEU A 165 -1.68 -84.17 28.29
CA LEU A 165 -2.32 -83.27 29.27
C LEU A 165 -3.22 -84.02 30.27
N ASN A 166 -2.63 -84.98 30.99
CA ASN A 166 -3.32 -85.74 32.04
C ASN A 166 -3.46 -84.95 33.35
N ALA A 167 -4.67 -85.01 33.93
CA ALA A 167 -5.06 -84.76 35.33
C ALA A 167 -4.59 -83.47 36.06
N ASP A 168 -3.30 -83.20 36.13
CA ASP A 168 -2.72 -82.13 36.95
C ASP A 168 -3.18 -80.74 36.50
N VAL A 169 -3.26 -80.51 35.19
CA VAL A 169 -3.73 -79.26 34.60
C VAL A 169 -5.21 -79.00 34.94
N VAL A 170 -6.04 -80.05 34.95
CA VAL A 170 -7.46 -79.92 35.34
C VAL A 170 -7.58 -79.61 36.83
N SER A 171 -6.78 -80.25 37.69
CA SER A 171 -6.75 -79.94 39.14
C SER A 171 -6.25 -78.52 39.42
N PHE A 172 -5.29 -78.04 38.63
CA PHE A 172 -4.77 -76.69 38.69
C PHE A 172 -5.85 -75.67 38.31
N PHE A 173 -6.57 -75.87 37.21
CA PHE A 173 -7.69 -75.00 36.84
C PHE A 173 -8.84 -75.03 37.85
N HIS A 174 -9.10 -76.15 38.52
CA HIS A 174 -10.15 -76.24 39.55
C HIS A 174 -9.75 -75.56 40.88
N LYS A 175 -8.46 -75.57 41.24
CA LYS A 175 -7.93 -74.72 42.33
C LYS A 175 -7.89 -73.25 41.94
N LEU A 176 -7.56 -72.96 40.68
CA LEU A 176 -7.59 -71.60 40.15
C LEU A 176 -9.02 -71.04 40.15
N SER A 177 -10.04 -71.82 39.82
CA SER A 177 -11.45 -71.38 39.87
C SER A 177 -11.91 -70.99 41.28
N HIS A 178 -11.49 -71.71 42.32
CA HIS A 178 -11.75 -71.33 43.72
C HIS A 178 -10.95 -70.08 44.16
N ILE A 179 -9.71 -69.90 43.69
CA ILE A 179 -8.94 -68.67 43.95
C ILE A 179 -9.56 -67.46 43.21
N LEU A 180 -10.26 -67.69 42.09
CA LEU A 180 -10.99 -66.69 41.32
C LEU A 180 -12.37 -66.31 41.92
N GLU A 181 -12.82 -66.95 43.00
CA GLU A 181 -14.07 -66.57 43.71
C GLU A 181 -13.97 -65.23 44.46
N ASN A 182 -12.79 -64.64 44.61
CA ASN A 182 -12.68 -63.26 45.10
C ASN A 182 -13.02 -62.24 44.00
N THR A 183 -14.31 -62.17 43.66
CA THR A 183 -14.83 -61.44 42.49
C THR A 183 -14.53 -59.94 42.46
N GLY A 184 -14.03 -59.36 43.57
CA GLY A 184 -13.65 -57.95 43.65
C GLY A 184 -12.50 -57.57 42.72
N ILE A 185 -11.44 -58.38 42.63
CA ILE A 185 -10.20 -57.98 41.91
C ILE A 185 -10.43 -57.92 40.40
N ILE A 186 -11.12 -58.91 39.81
CA ILE A 186 -11.40 -58.94 38.38
C ILE A 186 -12.38 -57.82 37.98
N LYS A 187 -13.41 -57.57 38.81
CA LYS A 187 -14.33 -56.43 38.63
C LYS A 187 -13.60 -55.09 38.72
N LEU A 188 -12.65 -54.95 39.64
CA LEU A 188 -11.84 -53.74 39.81
C LEU A 188 -10.86 -53.52 38.63
N LEU A 189 -10.20 -54.57 38.15
CA LEU A 189 -9.37 -54.50 36.93
C LEU A 189 -10.20 -54.15 35.69
N GLY A 190 -11.38 -54.76 35.53
CA GLY A 190 -12.33 -54.42 34.47
C GLY A 190 -12.82 -52.96 34.56
N TRP A 191 -13.10 -52.46 35.77
CA TRP A 191 -13.48 -51.07 36.00
C TRP A 191 -12.33 -50.10 35.71
N LEU A 192 -11.09 -50.42 36.10
CA LEU A 192 -9.91 -49.61 35.78
C LEU A 192 -9.62 -49.57 34.26
N LEU A 193 -9.77 -50.69 33.56
CA LEU A 193 -9.67 -50.74 32.10
C LEU A 193 -10.79 -49.92 31.42
N GLY A 194 -12.03 -50.05 31.91
CA GLY A 194 -13.17 -49.26 31.45
C GLY A 194 -13.00 -47.76 31.70
N LEU A 195 -12.51 -47.37 32.88
CA LEU A 195 -12.19 -45.99 33.24
C LEU A 195 -11.04 -45.45 32.37
N GLY A 196 -9.99 -46.25 32.13
CA GLY A 196 -8.89 -45.89 31.24
C GLY A 196 -9.36 -45.68 29.80
N LEU A 197 -10.26 -46.52 29.29
CA LEU A 197 -10.90 -46.35 27.99
C LEU A 197 -11.77 -45.09 27.95
N LEU A 198 -12.59 -44.86 28.99
CA LEU A 198 -13.44 -43.66 29.12
C LEU A 198 -12.59 -42.38 29.14
N LEU A 199 -11.48 -42.35 29.88
CA LEU A 199 -10.54 -41.23 29.92
C LEU A 199 -9.86 -41.00 28.56
N LYS A 200 -9.50 -42.06 27.83
CA LYS A 200 -9.01 -41.95 26.45
C LYS A 200 -10.08 -41.37 25.51
N LEU A 201 -11.34 -41.80 25.62
CA LEU A 201 -12.46 -41.26 24.84
C LEU A 201 -12.75 -39.79 25.17
N VAL A 202 -12.78 -39.41 26.45
CA VAL A 202 -13.00 -38.03 26.91
C VAL A 202 -11.85 -37.12 26.48
N THR A 203 -10.60 -37.55 26.60
CA THR A 203 -9.44 -36.76 26.14
C THR A 203 -9.39 -36.65 24.61
N ALA A 204 -9.71 -37.72 23.87
CA ALA A 204 -9.86 -37.66 22.42
C ALA A 204 -11.00 -36.73 21.97
N TYR A 205 -12.15 -36.76 22.66
CA TYR A 205 -13.26 -35.82 22.42
C TYR A 205 -12.85 -34.38 22.71
N ARG A 206 -12.20 -34.11 23.85
CA ARG A 206 -11.67 -32.77 24.20
C ARG A 206 -10.68 -32.26 23.14
N ARG A 207 -9.73 -33.09 22.70
CA ARG A 207 -8.79 -32.76 21.60
C ARG A 207 -9.52 -32.46 20.29
N ARG A 208 -10.47 -33.31 19.86
CA ARG A 208 -11.30 -33.08 18.65
C ARG A 208 -12.17 -31.82 18.76
N ARG A 209 -12.61 -31.42 19.96
CA ARG A 209 -13.35 -30.17 20.19
C ARG A 209 -12.43 -28.95 20.14
N ALA A 210 -11.23 -29.03 20.72
CA ALA A 210 -10.22 -27.97 20.67
C ALA A 210 -9.70 -27.73 19.24
N PHE A 211 -9.40 -28.79 18.49
CA PHE A 211 -9.04 -28.72 17.08
C PHE A 211 -10.11 -27.99 16.25
N ARG A 212 -11.38 -28.41 16.36
CA ARG A 212 -12.50 -27.74 15.63
C ARG A 212 -12.68 -26.28 16.03
N ARG A 213 -12.41 -25.92 17.29
CA ARG A 213 -12.40 -24.52 17.74
C ARG A 213 -11.26 -23.72 17.09
N THR A 214 -10.06 -24.29 17.01
CA THR A 214 -8.89 -23.67 16.36
C THR A 214 -9.21 -23.33 14.90
N VAL A 215 -9.73 -24.32 14.15
CA VAL A 215 -10.16 -24.14 12.76
C VAL A 215 -11.23 -23.04 12.65
N GLN A 216 -12.25 -23.05 13.52
CA GLN A 216 -13.31 -22.02 13.51
C GLN A 216 -12.80 -20.61 13.81
N LEU A 217 -11.79 -20.45 14.67
CA LEU A 217 -11.14 -19.16 14.92
C LEU A 217 -10.39 -18.68 13.67
N GLY A 218 -9.63 -19.56 13.02
CA GLY A 218 -8.95 -19.23 11.77
C GLY A 218 -9.91 -18.85 10.64
N LYS A 219 -11.01 -19.59 10.48
CA LYS A 219 -12.08 -19.26 9.51
C LYS A 219 -12.68 -17.87 9.79
N LYS A 220 -13.00 -17.55 11.05
CA LYS A 220 -13.48 -16.21 11.44
C LYS A 220 -12.49 -15.07 11.16
N LEU A 221 -11.18 -15.31 11.33
CA LEU A 221 -10.17 -14.32 10.98
C LEU A 221 -10.11 -14.09 9.46
N ILE A 222 -10.19 -15.17 8.67
CA ILE A 222 -10.27 -15.10 7.21
C ILE A 222 -11.53 -14.34 6.78
N ASP A 223 -12.70 -14.64 7.35
CA ASP A 223 -13.96 -13.95 7.06
C ASP A 223 -13.86 -12.44 7.31
N LYS A 224 -13.24 -12.04 8.44
CA LYS A 224 -13.00 -10.64 8.80
C LYS A 224 -12.03 -9.92 7.85
N LEU A 225 -11.17 -10.67 7.15
CA LEU A 225 -10.15 -10.16 6.23
C LEU A 225 -10.46 -10.47 4.75
N ALA A 226 -11.65 -11.00 4.45
CA ALA A 226 -12.02 -11.54 3.13
C ALA A 226 -11.74 -10.55 1.99
N ASP A 227 -12.26 -9.31 2.08
CA ASP A 227 -12.07 -8.28 1.06
C ASP A 227 -10.58 -8.00 0.79
N ARG A 228 -9.77 -7.93 1.85
CA ARG A 228 -8.31 -7.68 1.73
C ARG A 228 -7.60 -8.86 1.08
N LEU A 229 -7.94 -10.08 1.45
CA LEU A 229 -7.38 -11.31 0.88
C LEU A 229 -7.76 -11.45 -0.60
N GLN A 230 -9.00 -11.14 -0.97
CA GLN A 230 -9.48 -11.16 -2.36
C GLN A 230 -8.80 -10.10 -3.23
N ILE A 231 -8.64 -8.86 -2.72
CA ILE A 231 -7.91 -7.79 -3.42
C ILE A 231 -6.43 -8.19 -3.60
N ARG A 232 -5.75 -8.68 -2.55
CA ARG A 232 -4.35 -9.12 -2.64
C ARG A 232 -4.19 -10.30 -3.60
N ARG A 233 -5.13 -11.24 -3.61
CA ARG A 233 -5.17 -12.35 -4.60
C ARG A 233 -5.29 -11.82 -6.02
N LYS A 234 -6.18 -10.84 -6.30
CA LYS A 234 -6.28 -10.18 -7.63
C LYS A 234 -5.00 -9.45 -8.04
N GLN A 235 -4.26 -8.87 -7.10
CA GLN A 235 -3.00 -8.16 -7.37
C GLN A 235 -1.79 -9.10 -7.60
N LEU A 236 -1.77 -10.27 -6.94
CA LEU A 236 -0.61 -11.17 -6.93
C LEU A 236 -0.72 -12.33 -7.92
N VAL A 237 -1.93 -12.67 -8.36
CA VAL A 237 -2.19 -13.67 -9.41
C VAL A 237 -2.34 -12.98 -10.76
N TYR A 238 -1.51 -13.34 -11.74
CA TYR A 238 -1.49 -12.72 -13.06
C TYR A 238 -1.26 -13.77 -14.16
N GLN A 239 -1.65 -13.46 -15.40
CA GLN A 239 -1.29 -14.28 -16.56
C GLN A 239 0.02 -13.79 -17.18
N ASN A 240 0.90 -14.72 -17.57
CA ASN A 240 2.11 -14.40 -18.31
C ASN A 240 1.83 -14.22 -19.82
N ALA A 241 2.86 -13.88 -20.59
CA ALA A 241 2.77 -13.69 -22.05
C ALA A 241 2.30 -14.94 -22.85
N TYR A 242 2.22 -16.11 -22.21
CA TYR A 242 1.78 -17.37 -22.79
C TYR A 242 0.37 -17.80 -22.29
N GLY A 243 -0.32 -16.93 -21.55
CA GLY A 243 -1.65 -17.22 -20.97
C GLY A 243 -1.62 -18.07 -19.69
N THR A 244 -0.46 -18.56 -19.26
CA THR A 244 -0.34 -19.34 -18.02
C THR A 244 -0.56 -18.43 -16.81
N THR A 245 -1.48 -18.82 -15.93
CA THR A 245 -1.75 -18.10 -14.69
C THR A 245 -0.69 -18.44 -13.63
N ILE A 246 -0.01 -17.42 -13.09
CA ILE A 246 1.09 -17.54 -12.14
C ILE A 246 0.59 -17.27 -10.72
N TYR A 247 0.89 -18.18 -9.80
CA TYR A 247 0.42 -18.14 -8.40
C TYR A 247 1.53 -17.96 -7.36
N ASP A 248 2.80 -17.93 -7.75
CA ASP A 248 3.94 -18.01 -6.80
C ASP A 248 3.94 -16.90 -5.75
N LYS A 249 3.61 -15.66 -6.16
CA LYS A 249 3.50 -14.52 -5.25
C LYS A 249 2.32 -14.68 -4.28
N TRP A 250 1.19 -15.19 -4.75
CA TRP A 250 0.03 -15.51 -3.91
C TRP A 250 0.32 -16.65 -2.91
N ASN A 251 1.00 -17.71 -3.35
CA ASN A 251 1.38 -18.83 -2.49
C ASN A 251 2.38 -18.40 -1.39
N ARG A 252 3.27 -17.44 -1.69
CA ARG A 252 4.13 -16.80 -0.69
C ARG A 252 3.32 -15.97 0.31
N GLU A 253 2.43 -15.09 -0.17
CA GLU A 253 1.54 -14.28 0.68
C GLU A 253 0.71 -15.16 1.63
N LYS A 254 0.14 -16.27 1.15
CA LYS A 254 -0.58 -17.25 2.00
C LYS A 254 0.30 -17.83 3.10
N SER A 255 1.54 -18.20 2.76
CA SER A 255 2.50 -18.75 3.73
C SER A 255 2.87 -17.72 4.79
N GLU A 256 3.12 -16.47 4.39
CA GLU A 256 3.43 -15.37 5.32
C GLU A 256 2.22 -14.99 6.20
N PHE A 257 1.00 -14.95 5.63
CA PHE A 257 -0.24 -14.73 6.36
C PHE A 257 -0.47 -15.80 7.44
N MET A 258 -0.25 -17.08 7.11
CA MET A 258 -0.38 -18.16 8.08
C MET A 258 0.64 -18.05 9.22
N GLN A 259 1.90 -17.74 8.90
CA GLN A 259 2.97 -17.65 9.90
C GLN A 259 2.94 -16.38 10.75
N ARG A 260 2.41 -15.26 10.25
CA ARG A 260 2.32 -13.99 10.98
C ARG A 260 0.95 -13.79 11.60
N GLU A 261 -0.07 -13.59 10.77
CA GLU A 261 -1.40 -13.18 11.22
C GLU A 261 -2.16 -14.33 11.89
N MET A 262 -2.19 -15.50 11.25
CA MET A 262 -2.95 -16.65 11.77
C MET A 262 -2.29 -17.22 13.03
N TYR A 263 -0.98 -17.46 13.02
CA TYR A 263 -0.28 -18.00 14.18
C TYR A 263 -0.42 -17.07 15.41
N SER A 264 -0.20 -15.75 15.23
CA SER A 264 -0.37 -14.75 16.30
C SER A 264 -1.78 -14.78 16.89
N HIS A 265 -2.82 -14.82 16.05
CA HIS A 265 -4.20 -14.89 16.50
C HIS A 265 -4.55 -16.21 17.23
N LEU A 266 -3.92 -17.32 16.84
CA LEU A 266 -4.10 -18.59 17.55
C LEU A 266 -3.38 -18.62 18.91
N VAL A 267 -2.21 -17.97 19.03
CA VAL A 267 -1.50 -17.78 20.31
C VAL A 267 -2.34 -16.95 21.29
N GLU A 268 -2.93 -15.84 20.83
CA GLU A 268 -3.86 -15.00 21.62
C GLU A 268 -5.02 -15.83 22.21
N HIS A 269 -5.48 -16.83 21.47
CA HIS A 269 -6.55 -17.75 21.88
C HIS A 269 -6.09 -19.09 22.48
N ARG A 270 -4.79 -19.25 22.77
CA ARG A 270 -4.17 -20.47 23.35
C ARG A 270 -4.47 -21.74 22.55
N CYS A 271 -4.42 -21.64 21.23
CA CYS A 271 -4.74 -22.68 20.26
C CYS A 271 -3.56 -23.03 19.33
N GLU A 272 -2.39 -22.43 19.54
CA GLU A 272 -1.16 -22.55 18.74
C GLU A 272 -0.66 -23.99 18.59
N HIS A 273 -0.85 -24.85 19.60
CA HIS A 273 -0.47 -26.26 19.53
C HIS A 273 -1.20 -27.06 18.43
N TYR A 274 -2.32 -26.54 17.91
CA TYR A 274 -3.06 -27.15 16.79
C TYR A 274 -2.74 -26.51 15.44
N PHE A 275 -1.88 -25.49 15.38
CA PHE A 275 -1.59 -24.72 14.16
C PHE A 275 -1.19 -25.62 12.98
N GLU A 276 -0.14 -26.44 13.13
CA GLU A 276 0.33 -27.36 12.07
C GLU A 276 -0.77 -28.32 11.59
N GLN A 277 -1.61 -28.83 12.51
CA GLN A 277 -2.68 -29.77 12.18
C GLN A 277 -3.88 -29.08 11.51
N ALA A 278 -4.17 -27.84 11.90
CA ALA A 278 -5.31 -27.07 11.39
C ALA A 278 -4.99 -26.29 10.10
N SER A 279 -3.71 -25.99 9.86
CA SER A 279 -3.22 -25.19 8.73
C SER A 279 -3.73 -25.66 7.37
N PRO A 280 -3.77 -26.97 7.03
CA PRO A 280 -4.33 -27.41 5.75
C PRO A 280 -5.80 -27.02 5.56
N GLU A 281 -6.66 -27.23 6.57
CA GLU A 281 -8.10 -26.89 6.48
C GLU A 281 -8.32 -25.37 6.44
N ILE A 282 -7.51 -24.62 7.19
CA ILE A 282 -7.54 -23.15 7.22
C ILE A 282 -7.07 -22.58 5.86
N LEU A 283 -6.01 -23.13 5.26
CA LEU A 283 -5.51 -22.74 3.93
C LEU A 283 -6.51 -23.04 2.81
N THR A 284 -7.17 -24.21 2.82
CA THR A 284 -8.24 -24.51 1.86
C THR A 284 -9.41 -23.52 1.99
N TYR A 285 -9.76 -23.12 3.22
CA TYR A 285 -10.78 -22.10 3.43
C TYR A 285 -10.32 -20.70 2.98
N LEU A 286 -9.05 -20.36 3.19
CA LEU A 286 -8.46 -19.11 2.73
C LEU A 286 -8.54 -19.00 1.21
N ASP A 287 -8.11 -20.03 0.47
CA ASP A 287 -8.25 -20.04 -0.99
C ASP A 287 -9.74 -19.98 -1.42
N LEU A 288 -10.65 -20.71 -0.76
CA LEU A 288 -12.09 -20.63 -1.04
C LEU A 288 -12.63 -19.19 -0.94
N ILE A 289 -12.24 -18.45 0.10
CA ILE A 289 -12.67 -17.05 0.29
C ILE A 289 -11.94 -16.10 -0.66
N ALA A 290 -10.64 -16.26 -0.86
CA ALA A 290 -9.82 -15.36 -1.69
C ALA A 290 -10.15 -15.44 -3.20
N PHE A 291 -10.67 -16.58 -3.67
CA PHE A 291 -11.11 -16.78 -5.05
C PHE A 291 -12.60 -16.48 -5.28
N GLN A 292 -13.40 -16.27 -4.23
CA GLN A 292 -14.71 -15.66 -4.39
C GLN A 292 -14.55 -14.23 -4.93
N GLU A 293 -15.53 -13.77 -5.69
CA GLU A 293 -15.65 -12.34 -5.98
C GLU A 293 -15.98 -11.60 -4.67
N PRO A 294 -15.40 -10.40 -4.46
CA PRO A 294 -15.78 -9.58 -3.33
C PRO A 294 -17.28 -9.39 -3.30
N ARG A 295 -17.87 -9.52 -2.11
CA ARG A 295 -19.26 -9.10 -1.90
C ARG A 295 -19.30 -7.65 -2.36
N LYS A 296 -20.07 -7.36 -3.43
CA LYS A 296 -20.30 -5.97 -3.86
C LYS A 296 -20.73 -5.21 -2.62
N LEU A 297 -19.84 -4.34 -2.12
CA LEU A 297 -20.24 -3.27 -1.22
C LEU A 297 -21.39 -2.55 -1.93
N PRO A 298 -22.43 -2.10 -1.21
CA PRO A 298 -23.47 -1.30 -1.84
C PRO A 298 -22.77 -0.17 -2.59
N GLU A 299 -23.00 -0.11 -3.90
CA GLU A 299 -22.36 0.90 -4.75
C GLU A 299 -22.59 2.24 -4.07
N LYS A 300 -21.50 2.91 -3.68
CA LYS A 300 -21.59 4.34 -3.43
C LYS A 300 -22.20 4.90 -4.71
N ILE A 301 -23.38 5.52 -4.59
CA ILE A 301 -24.04 6.18 -5.70
C ILE A 301 -23.29 7.50 -5.93
N SER A 302 -22.02 7.40 -6.32
CA SER A 302 -21.28 8.48 -6.93
C SER A 302 -21.60 8.46 -8.42
N SER A 303 -22.01 9.62 -8.91
CA SER A 303 -22.14 9.86 -10.35
C SER A 303 -20.96 10.73 -10.79
N PRO A 304 -20.36 10.47 -11.96
CA PRO A 304 -19.40 11.39 -12.57
C PRO A 304 -20.06 12.64 -13.17
N ASP A 305 -21.35 12.87 -12.93
CA ASP A 305 -22.08 14.02 -13.47
C ASP A 305 -21.76 15.34 -12.78
N HIS A 306 -21.45 15.30 -11.48
CA HIS A 306 -21.15 16.43 -10.62
C HIS A 306 -20.07 16.06 -9.61
N TYR A 307 -19.25 17.02 -9.20
CA TYR A 307 -18.27 16.81 -8.14
C TYR A 307 -18.97 16.65 -6.78
N ALA A 308 -18.53 15.67 -5.99
CA ALA A 308 -18.92 15.53 -4.59
C ALA A 308 -17.68 15.13 -3.76
N PRO A 309 -17.39 15.78 -2.61
CA PRO A 309 -16.19 15.50 -1.81
C PRO A 309 -16.02 14.06 -1.33
N GLY A 310 -17.10 13.27 -1.31
CA GLY A 310 -17.11 11.86 -0.92
C GLY A 310 -17.26 10.86 -2.07
N MET A 311 -17.18 11.32 -3.33
CA MET A 311 -17.29 10.47 -4.52
C MET A 311 -16.16 9.44 -4.61
N ASP A 312 -16.35 8.39 -5.41
CA ASP A 312 -15.30 7.42 -5.69
C ASP A 312 -14.16 8.06 -6.54
N PRO A 313 -12.88 7.73 -6.31
CA PRO A 313 -11.77 8.24 -7.11
C PRO A 313 -11.90 7.97 -8.62
N PHE A 314 -12.42 6.81 -9.03
CA PHE A 314 -12.64 6.51 -10.45
C PHE A 314 -13.79 7.35 -11.03
N ASP A 315 -14.79 7.72 -10.22
CA ASP A 315 -15.80 8.71 -10.64
C ASP A 315 -15.22 10.12 -10.73
N TYR A 316 -14.21 10.47 -9.94
CA TYR A 316 -13.51 11.75 -10.05
C TYR A 316 -12.67 11.84 -11.34
N GLU A 317 -12.02 10.74 -11.74
CA GLU A 317 -11.37 10.61 -13.06
C GLU A 317 -12.39 10.76 -14.19
N ARG A 318 -13.52 10.04 -14.11
CA ARG A 318 -14.64 10.14 -15.08
C ARG A 318 -15.23 11.54 -15.12
N TYR A 319 -15.33 12.25 -13.99
CA TYR A 319 -15.79 13.64 -13.90
C TYR A 319 -14.79 14.61 -14.58
N CYS A 320 -13.49 14.47 -14.33
CA CYS A 320 -12.46 15.26 -15.02
C CYS A 320 -12.49 15.02 -16.54
N ALA A 321 -12.63 13.77 -16.98
CA ALA A 321 -12.84 13.43 -18.39
C ALA A 321 -14.15 14.04 -18.95
N LYS A 322 -15.23 14.08 -18.15
CA LYS A 322 -16.50 14.71 -18.54
C LYS A 322 -16.36 16.23 -18.73
N LEU A 323 -15.61 16.92 -17.88
CA LEU A 323 -15.32 18.35 -18.04
C LEU A 323 -14.61 18.62 -19.37
N LEU A 324 -13.62 17.81 -19.73
CA LEU A 324 -12.92 17.90 -21.01
C LEU A 324 -13.84 17.62 -22.21
N ARG A 325 -14.70 16.58 -22.12
CA ARG A 325 -15.69 16.27 -23.16
C ARG A 325 -16.72 17.37 -23.37
N LYS A 326 -17.12 18.11 -22.32
CA LYS A 326 -17.99 19.30 -22.44
C LYS A 326 -17.34 20.41 -23.28
N GLU A 327 -16.02 20.56 -23.22
CA GLU A 327 -15.26 21.46 -24.08
C GLU A 327 -14.93 20.84 -25.46
N GLY A 328 -15.52 19.69 -25.81
CA GLY A 328 -15.34 19.02 -27.10
C GLY A 328 -13.97 18.34 -27.27
N TRP A 329 -13.31 17.94 -26.18
CA TRP A 329 -12.13 17.07 -26.24
C TRP A 329 -12.53 15.58 -26.19
N GLU A 330 -11.84 14.76 -26.98
CA GLU A 330 -11.91 13.30 -26.87
C GLU A 330 -11.11 12.87 -25.63
N ALA A 331 -11.78 12.67 -24.49
CA ALA A 331 -11.13 12.23 -23.26
C ALA A 331 -11.45 10.75 -22.95
N LEU A 332 -10.41 9.95 -22.68
CA LEU A 332 -10.46 8.55 -22.30
C LEU A 332 -9.91 8.39 -20.88
N VAL A 333 -10.56 7.55 -20.06
CA VAL A 333 -10.10 7.20 -18.70
C VAL A 333 -9.27 5.92 -18.80
N THR A 334 -8.14 5.82 -18.11
CA THR A 334 -7.17 4.72 -18.25
C THR A 334 -7.32 3.62 -17.20
N SER A 335 -8.05 3.86 -16.11
CA SER A 335 -8.25 2.89 -15.01
C SER A 335 -8.86 1.55 -15.46
N GLU A 336 -9.49 1.52 -16.64
CA GLU A 336 -10.04 0.31 -17.28
C GLU A 336 -9.02 -0.46 -18.16
N CYS A 337 -7.85 0.12 -18.45
CA CYS A 337 -6.82 -0.47 -19.33
C CYS A 337 -5.40 -0.50 -18.73
N GLY A 338 -5.16 0.15 -17.59
CA GLY A 338 -3.88 0.19 -16.87
C GLY A 338 -3.26 1.60 -16.82
N ASP A 339 -2.86 2.01 -15.61
CA ASP A 339 -2.37 3.35 -15.29
C ASP A 339 -0.85 3.48 -15.39
N GLN A 340 -0.33 3.86 -16.57
CA GLN A 340 1.09 4.21 -16.73
C GLN A 340 1.37 5.65 -16.23
N GLY A 341 0.81 6.03 -15.07
CA GLY A 341 0.95 7.35 -14.44
C GLY A 341 0.07 8.46 -15.03
N ALA A 342 -0.97 8.13 -15.79
CA ALA A 342 -2.02 9.06 -16.18
C ALA A 342 -3.37 8.35 -16.08
N ASP A 343 -4.37 9.06 -15.56
CA ASP A 343 -5.73 8.57 -15.31
C ASP A 343 -6.69 8.98 -16.43
N VAL A 344 -6.42 10.13 -17.09
CA VAL A 344 -7.18 10.59 -18.26
C VAL A 344 -6.22 11.02 -19.36
N ILE A 345 -6.46 10.54 -20.57
CA ILE A 345 -5.77 10.96 -21.80
C ILE A 345 -6.79 11.71 -22.65
N ALA A 346 -6.49 12.94 -23.06
CA ALA A 346 -7.40 13.72 -23.88
C ALA A 346 -6.75 14.29 -25.15
N SER A 347 -7.46 14.22 -26.27
CA SER A 347 -7.04 14.74 -27.57
C SER A 347 -8.07 15.67 -28.21
N LYS A 348 -7.57 16.68 -28.93
CA LYS A 348 -8.37 17.55 -29.80
C LYS A 348 -7.46 18.28 -30.80
N ASN A 349 -7.82 18.30 -32.08
CA ASN A 349 -7.10 19.05 -33.13
C ASN A 349 -5.57 18.77 -33.16
N GLY A 350 -5.15 17.51 -32.98
CA GLY A 350 -3.74 17.12 -32.91
C GLY A 350 -3.01 17.48 -31.61
N LEU A 351 -3.62 18.21 -30.68
CA LEU A 351 -3.13 18.35 -29.32
C LEU A 351 -3.48 17.09 -28.52
N ARG A 352 -2.55 16.64 -27.67
CA ARG A 352 -2.77 15.60 -26.66
C ARG A 352 -2.26 16.08 -25.31
N VAL A 353 -3.08 15.89 -24.28
CA VAL A 353 -2.77 16.16 -22.87
C VAL A 353 -3.04 14.91 -22.03
N VAL A 354 -2.17 14.64 -21.05
CA VAL A 354 -2.41 13.62 -20.02
C VAL A 354 -2.68 14.25 -18.67
N LEU A 355 -3.59 13.66 -17.91
CA LEU A 355 -3.98 14.10 -16.58
C LEU A 355 -3.73 12.99 -15.56
N GLN A 356 -3.20 13.35 -14.39
CA GLN A 356 -3.30 12.55 -13.17
C GLN A 356 -4.28 13.25 -12.23
N CYS A 357 -5.41 12.61 -11.94
CA CYS A 357 -6.46 13.10 -11.07
C CYS A 357 -6.23 12.58 -9.64
N LYS A 358 -6.18 13.47 -8.63
CA LYS A 358 -6.05 13.09 -7.21
C LYS A 358 -7.20 13.70 -6.39
N LEU A 359 -8.12 12.85 -5.93
CA LEU A 359 -9.19 13.20 -5.00
C LEU A 359 -8.73 12.98 -3.55
N TYR A 360 -8.11 13.99 -2.93
CA TYR A 360 -7.46 13.87 -1.61
C TYR A 360 -8.09 14.78 -0.55
N SER A 361 -7.92 14.41 0.72
CA SER A 361 -8.23 15.26 1.89
C SER A 361 -7.01 16.03 2.44
N LYS A 362 -5.82 15.77 1.88
CA LYS A 362 -4.54 16.41 2.22
C LYS A 362 -3.87 16.94 0.96
N ALA A 363 -2.89 17.81 1.12
CA ALA A 363 -2.18 18.40 0.00
C ALA A 363 -1.47 17.34 -0.88
N VAL A 364 -1.51 17.54 -2.20
CA VAL A 364 -0.92 16.64 -3.20
C VAL A 364 0.60 16.80 -3.24
N GLY A 365 1.33 15.68 -3.11
CA GLY A 365 2.79 15.62 -3.10
C GLY A 365 3.43 15.34 -4.47
N ASN A 366 4.76 15.15 -4.46
CA ASN A 366 5.59 14.99 -5.66
C ASN A 366 5.18 13.81 -6.54
N ASP A 367 4.71 12.70 -5.96
CA ASP A 367 4.46 11.44 -6.65
C ASP A 367 3.50 11.62 -7.83
N ALA A 368 2.44 12.43 -7.66
CA ALA A 368 1.48 12.72 -8.72
C ALA A 368 2.11 13.48 -9.91
N VAL A 369 3.09 14.34 -9.64
CA VAL A 369 3.84 15.09 -10.66
C VAL A 369 4.83 14.16 -11.37
N GLN A 370 5.50 13.27 -10.63
CA GLN A 370 6.42 12.27 -11.21
C GLN A 370 5.68 11.29 -12.13
N GLN A 371 4.53 10.77 -11.67
CA GLN A 371 3.64 9.91 -12.43
C GLN A 371 3.25 10.55 -13.77
N VAL A 372 2.65 11.75 -13.74
CA VAL A 372 2.16 12.39 -14.98
C VAL A 372 3.28 12.89 -15.89
N ALA A 373 4.45 13.25 -15.34
CA ALA A 373 5.62 13.61 -16.13
C ALA A 373 6.15 12.40 -16.93
N ALA A 374 6.21 11.22 -16.34
CA ALA A 374 6.56 9.98 -17.04
C ALA A 374 5.47 9.60 -18.08
N ALA A 375 4.20 9.66 -17.68
CA ALA A 375 3.06 9.34 -18.54
C ALA A 375 2.98 10.22 -19.79
N ARG A 376 3.38 11.50 -19.69
CA ARG A 376 3.47 12.41 -20.84
C ARG A 376 4.31 11.82 -21.97
N HIS A 377 5.47 11.25 -21.62
CA HIS A 377 6.36 10.63 -22.59
C HIS A 377 5.82 9.29 -23.06
N HIS A 378 5.27 8.46 -22.15
CA HIS A 378 4.67 7.17 -22.50
C HIS A 378 3.54 7.28 -23.53
N TYR A 379 2.61 8.23 -23.34
CA TYR A 379 1.45 8.42 -24.22
C TYR A 379 1.69 9.43 -25.37
N SER A 380 2.94 9.85 -25.60
CA SER A 380 3.33 10.85 -26.60
C SER A 380 2.49 12.14 -26.55
N ALA A 381 2.21 12.63 -25.34
CA ALA A 381 1.43 13.83 -25.12
C ALA A 381 2.31 15.08 -25.12
N ARG A 382 1.78 16.19 -25.66
CA ARG A 382 2.50 17.48 -25.66
C ARG A 382 2.49 18.14 -24.28
N LEU A 383 1.44 17.87 -23.49
CA LEU A 383 1.14 18.55 -22.24
C LEU A 383 0.77 17.54 -21.16
N ALA A 384 0.98 17.89 -19.90
CA ALA A 384 0.66 17.07 -18.74
C ALA A 384 0.11 17.94 -17.61
N ALA A 385 -0.88 17.43 -16.86
CA ALA A 385 -1.46 18.12 -15.73
C ALA A 385 -1.73 17.18 -14.55
N VAL A 386 -1.52 17.64 -13.32
CA VAL A 386 -2.14 17.03 -12.14
C VAL A 386 -3.41 17.82 -11.83
N VAL A 387 -4.54 17.14 -11.64
CA VAL A 387 -5.84 17.76 -11.33
C VAL A 387 -6.30 17.30 -9.95
N SER A 388 -6.67 18.22 -9.07
CA SER A 388 -7.04 17.89 -7.70
C SER A 388 -8.13 18.78 -7.13
N ASN A 389 -8.86 18.28 -6.14
CA ASN A 389 -9.72 19.07 -5.25
C ASN A 389 -8.93 19.71 -4.08
N ALA A 390 -7.70 19.25 -3.85
CA ALA A 390 -6.85 19.62 -2.72
C ALA A 390 -5.68 20.49 -3.19
N PRO A 391 -5.11 21.35 -2.31
CA PRO A 391 -3.93 22.14 -2.64
C PRO A 391 -2.70 21.26 -2.91
N TYR A 392 -1.67 21.83 -3.54
CA TYR A 392 -0.40 21.16 -3.81
C TYR A 392 0.68 21.57 -2.81
N THR A 393 1.57 20.66 -2.41
CA THR A 393 2.72 21.01 -1.56
C THR A 393 3.72 21.90 -2.31
N ILE A 394 4.56 22.65 -1.58
CA ILE A 394 5.60 23.50 -2.19
C ILE A 394 6.57 22.66 -3.06
N PRO A 395 7.08 21.48 -2.61
CA PRO A 395 7.88 20.61 -3.46
C PRO A 395 7.15 20.15 -4.75
N ALA A 396 5.85 19.87 -4.68
CA ALA A 396 5.09 19.46 -5.85
C ALA A 396 4.96 20.62 -6.86
N GLN A 397 4.75 21.84 -6.38
CA GLN A 397 4.74 23.06 -7.20
C GLN A 397 6.09 23.32 -7.87
N GLN A 398 7.20 23.16 -7.13
CA GLN A 398 8.57 23.29 -7.68
C GLN A 398 8.84 22.23 -8.75
N LEU A 399 8.56 20.96 -8.45
CA LEU A 399 8.78 19.84 -9.37
C LEU A 399 7.94 19.95 -10.64
N ALA A 400 6.70 20.44 -10.53
CA ALA A 400 5.80 20.62 -11.66
C ALA A 400 6.30 21.69 -12.64
N ARG A 401 6.87 22.81 -12.14
CA ARG A 401 7.51 23.84 -12.99
C ARG A 401 8.66 23.24 -13.80
N THR A 402 9.59 22.54 -13.15
CA THR A 402 10.74 21.90 -13.81
C THR A 402 10.31 20.89 -14.87
N ASN A 403 9.28 20.10 -14.59
CA ASN A 403 8.77 19.09 -15.52
C ASN A 403 7.79 19.64 -16.57
N LYS A 404 7.43 20.93 -16.54
CA LYS A 404 6.38 21.53 -17.39
C LYS A 404 5.04 20.79 -17.27
N VAL A 405 4.64 20.53 -16.03
CA VAL A 405 3.36 19.93 -15.63
C VAL A 405 2.48 21.05 -15.06
N PHE A 406 1.22 21.12 -15.51
CA PHE A 406 0.24 22.05 -14.94
C PHE A 406 -0.34 21.47 -13.64
N LEU A 407 -0.62 22.32 -12.66
CA LEU A 407 -1.31 21.96 -11.43
C LEU A 407 -2.63 22.72 -11.43
N LEU A 408 -3.76 22.00 -11.37
CA LEU A 408 -5.09 22.55 -11.65
C LEU A 408 -6.11 22.07 -10.62
N HIS A 409 -6.97 22.98 -10.15
CA HIS A 409 -8.26 22.57 -9.62
C HIS A 409 -9.13 22.01 -10.75
N HIS A 410 -10.08 21.10 -10.46
CA HIS A 410 -10.97 20.58 -11.51
C HIS A 410 -11.80 21.68 -12.19
N ASP A 411 -12.19 22.72 -11.46
CA ASP A 411 -12.89 23.89 -12.02
C ASP A 411 -12.06 24.68 -13.03
N GLU A 412 -10.74 24.56 -13.02
CA GLU A 412 -9.85 25.24 -13.96
C GLU A 412 -9.73 24.49 -15.29
N LEU A 413 -10.14 23.22 -15.37
CA LEU A 413 -10.00 22.39 -16.58
C LEU A 413 -10.66 23.01 -17.82
N PRO A 414 -11.92 23.52 -17.76
CA PRO A 414 -12.57 24.10 -18.93
C PRO A 414 -11.80 25.31 -19.50
N ASP A 415 -11.40 26.24 -18.64
CA ASP A 415 -10.64 27.43 -19.08
C ASP A 415 -9.21 27.10 -19.50
N PHE A 416 -8.57 26.12 -18.86
CA PHE A 416 -7.27 25.62 -19.26
C PHE A 416 -7.30 25.14 -20.71
N VAL A 417 -8.22 24.24 -21.07
CA VAL A 417 -8.25 23.70 -22.45
C VAL A 417 -8.74 24.70 -23.49
N ARG A 418 -9.67 25.61 -23.13
CA ARG A 418 -10.03 26.75 -23.98
C ARG A 418 -8.82 27.64 -24.31
N ARG A 419 -7.91 27.87 -23.36
CA ARG A 419 -6.66 28.61 -23.60
C ARG A 419 -5.71 27.83 -24.52
N LEU A 420 -5.53 26.52 -24.29
CA LEU A 420 -4.68 25.67 -25.14
C LEU A 420 -5.10 25.71 -26.62
N GLU A 421 -6.41 25.62 -26.89
CA GLU A 421 -6.93 25.71 -28.26
C GLU A 421 -6.69 27.06 -28.91
N LYS A 422 -6.88 28.17 -28.18
CA LYS A 422 -6.61 29.52 -28.69
C LYS A 422 -5.13 29.68 -29.05
N SER A 423 -4.22 29.26 -28.16
CA SER A 423 -2.77 29.33 -28.40
C SER A 423 -2.35 28.48 -29.60
N ALA A 424 -2.87 27.25 -29.73
CA ALA A 424 -2.55 26.39 -30.88
C ALA A 424 -3.07 26.95 -32.21
N ARG A 425 -4.28 27.54 -32.23
CA ARG A 425 -4.82 28.20 -33.43
C ARG A 425 -4.03 29.46 -33.81
N SER A 426 -3.49 30.19 -32.84
CA SER A 426 -2.61 31.35 -33.10
C SER A 426 -1.30 30.92 -33.76
N TYR A 427 -0.73 29.78 -33.33
CA TYR A 427 0.53 29.24 -33.87
C TYR A 427 0.38 28.63 -35.28
N LEU A 428 -0.85 28.38 -35.74
CA LEU A 428 -1.14 27.87 -37.09
C LEU A 428 -1.59 28.96 -38.07
N ARG A 429 -1.58 30.23 -37.66
CA ARG A 429 -2.04 31.39 -38.46
C ARG A 429 -0.98 32.47 -38.67
N GLY A 430 0.19 32.33 -38.06
CA GLY A 430 1.40 33.10 -38.32
C GLY A 430 2.53 32.15 -38.68
#